data_AF-A0A1C6KI45-F1
#
_entry.id   AF-A0A1C6KI45-F1
#
_cell.length_a   1.000
_cell.length_b   1.000
_cell.length_c   1.000
_cell.angle_alpha   90.00
_cell.angle_beta   90.00
_cell.angle_gamma   90.00
#
_symmetry.space_group_name_H-M   'P 1'
#
loop_
_entity.id
_entity.type
_entity.pdbx_description
1 polymer ?
#
loop_
_entity_poly.entity_id
_entity_poly.type
_entity_poly.pdbx_seq_one_letter_code
_entity_poly.pdbx_strand_id
1 'polypeptide(L)'
;MGFVAQSKARNKIIILDSCFSGAISNPAEMQNYSVLHNGTTILAACGPSEYASEENGHGIFTSLLVEALYGGAMNLLGEVSPGSIYSYIDRSLGAWDEQRPLFKANISSFVSLRKNAPPIPIAELRQITEIFTSQYDEYPLDPTYEPDKHEADVKDVNKEHEAIFATLQRFVKLNLVIPVEEEHMYYAAIHHKSCKLTAQGQHYWQLVNKNTI
;
A
#
# COMPACT_ATOMS: atom_id res chain seq x y z
N MET A 1 -21.24 -20.25 -9.32
CA MET A 1 -19.86 -20.56 -9.77
C MET A 1 -19.75 -21.12 -11.19
N GLY A 2 -20.77 -21.80 -11.74
CA GLY A 2 -20.70 -22.37 -13.10
C GLY A 2 -20.35 -21.39 -14.23
N PHE A 3 -20.90 -20.18 -14.24
CA PHE A 3 -20.55 -19.15 -15.23
C PHE A 3 -19.07 -18.71 -15.13
N VAL A 4 -18.57 -18.56 -13.90
CA VAL A 4 -17.18 -18.18 -13.61
C VAL A 4 -16.21 -19.29 -14.06
N ALA A 5 -16.62 -20.55 -13.88
CA ALA A 5 -15.87 -21.72 -14.31
C ALA A 5 -15.65 -21.76 -15.83
N GLN A 6 -16.67 -21.37 -16.59
CA GLN A 6 -16.65 -21.38 -18.07
C GLN A 6 -15.97 -20.14 -18.66
N SER A 7 -15.76 -19.10 -17.86
CA SER A 7 -15.11 -17.87 -18.32
C SER A 7 -13.63 -18.09 -18.63
N LYS A 8 -13.23 -17.67 -19.83
CA LYS A 8 -11.83 -17.66 -20.30
C LYS A 8 -10.99 -16.52 -19.72
N ALA A 9 -11.59 -15.63 -18.92
CA ALA A 9 -10.86 -14.53 -18.30
C ALA A 9 -9.77 -15.06 -17.36
N ARG A 10 -8.57 -14.47 -17.47
CA ARG A 10 -7.43 -14.81 -16.59
C ARG A 10 -7.70 -14.43 -15.14
N ASN A 11 -8.33 -13.28 -14.93
CA ASN A 11 -8.72 -12.78 -13.61
C ASN A 11 -10.24 -12.64 -13.58
N LYS A 12 -10.87 -13.25 -12.58
CA LYS A 12 -12.32 -13.34 -12.39
C LYS A 12 -12.62 -12.80 -11.00
N ILE A 13 -13.05 -11.55 -10.94
CA ILE A 13 -13.30 -10.84 -9.69
C ILE A 13 -14.80 -10.88 -9.43
N ILE A 14 -15.18 -11.40 -8.27
CA ILE A 14 -16.56 -11.46 -7.80
C ILE A 14 -16.63 -10.59 -6.56
N ILE A 15 -17.55 -9.63 -6.56
CA ILE A 15 -17.80 -8.74 -5.43
C ILE A 15 -19.25 -8.93 -5.03
N LEU A 16 -19.50 -9.24 -3.76
CA LEU A 16 -20.84 -9.45 -3.22
C LEU A 16 -21.06 -8.56 -2.01
N ASP A 17 -22.01 -7.64 -2.13
CA ASP A 17 -22.53 -6.88 -1.00
C ASP A 17 -23.94 -7.34 -0.66
N SER A 18 -24.02 -8.39 0.17
CA SER A 18 -25.28 -8.98 0.62
C SER A 18 -25.06 -9.82 1.89
N CYS A 19 -26.12 -10.03 2.67
CA CYS A 19 -26.12 -10.96 3.79
C CYS A 19 -25.72 -12.38 3.35
N PHE A 20 -25.05 -13.12 4.23
CA PHE A 20 -24.59 -14.49 4.01
C PHE A 20 -23.65 -14.67 2.79
N SER A 21 -23.11 -13.58 2.24
CA SER A 21 -22.32 -13.59 1.00
C SER A 21 -21.07 -14.47 1.12
N GLY A 22 -20.52 -14.65 2.32
CA GLY A 22 -19.39 -15.55 2.60
C GLY A 22 -19.67 -17.02 2.30
N ALA A 23 -20.94 -17.43 2.18
CA ALA A 23 -21.33 -18.79 1.78
C ALA A 23 -21.05 -19.08 0.29
N ILE A 24 -20.74 -18.06 -0.52
CA ILE A 24 -20.42 -18.27 -1.93
C ILE A 24 -19.27 -19.27 -2.09
N SER A 25 -19.44 -20.17 -3.06
CA SER A 25 -18.47 -21.22 -3.39
C SER A 25 -18.30 -22.31 -2.33
N ASN A 26 -19.19 -22.40 -1.33
CA ASN A 26 -19.23 -23.53 -0.41
C ASN A 26 -20.23 -24.59 -0.94
N PRO A 27 -19.77 -25.77 -1.41
CA PRO A 27 -20.67 -26.83 -1.84
C PRO A 27 -21.48 -27.37 -0.66
N ALA A 28 -22.76 -27.68 -0.89
CA ALA A 28 -23.64 -28.20 0.16
C ALA A 28 -23.15 -29.54 0.71
N GLU A 29 -22.55 -30.39 -0.14
CA GLU A 29 -22.00 -31.68 0.25
C GLU A 29 -20.65 -31.56 0.98
N MET A 30 -20.00 -30.39 0.95
CA MET A 30 -18.65 -30.15 1.48
C MET A 30 -18.60 -28.83 2.29
N GLN A 31 -19.37 -28.77 3.38
CA GLN A 31 -19.61 -27.53 4.15
C GLN A 31 -18.36 -26.82 4.69
N ASN A 32 -17.22 -27.53 4.83
CA ASN A 32 -15.94 -26.97 5.30
C ASN A 32 -14.96 -26.62 4.15
N TYR A 33 -15.40 -26.68 2.90
CA TYR A 33 -14.56 -26.42 1.74
C TYR A 33 -15.12 -25.26 0.91
N SER A 34 -14.21 -24.51 0.30
CA SER A 34 -14.55 -23.54 -0.75
C SER A 34 -13.93 -23.97 -2.08
N VAL A 35 -14.74 -24.08 -3.12
CA VAL A 35 -14.29 -24.51 -4.45
C VAL A 35 -14.14 -23.29 -5.36
N LEU A 36 -12.90 -22.97 -5.71
CA LEU A 36 -12.56 -21.81 -6.54
C LEU A 36 -11.81 -22.26 -7.80
N HIS A 37 -12.30 -21.85 -8.97
CA HIS A 37 -11.58 -22.05 -10.22
C HIS A 37 -10.36 -21.13 -10.30
N ASN A 38 -9.34 -21.56 -11.05
CA ASN A 38 -8.13 -20.77 -11.27
C ASN A 38 -8.47 -19.35 -11.79
N GLY A 39 -7.75 -18.37 -11.25
CA GLY A 39 -7.92 -16.96 -11.58
C GLY A 39 -9.09 -16.29 -10.85
N THR A 40 -9.71 -16.93 -9.86
CA THR A 40 -10.90 -16.38 -9.19
C THR A 40 -10.53 -15.70 -7.88
N THR A 41 -11.05 -14.49 -7.69
CA THR A 41 -11.01 -13.75 -6.44
C THR A 41 -12.42 -13.35 -6.06
N ILE A 42 -12.77 -13.53 -4.79
CA ILE A 42 -14.06 -13.20 -4.22
C ILE A 42 -13.82 -12.24 -3.07
N LEU A 43 -14.50 -11.10 -3.12
CA LEU A 43 -14.66 -10.15 -2.04
C LEU A 43 -16.14 -10.19 -1.62
N ALA A 44 -16.42 -10.68 -0.42
CA ALA A 44 -17.75 -10.74 0.13
C ALA A 44 -17.86 -9.80 1.32
N ALA A 45 -19.01 -9.14 1.45
CA ALA A 45 -19.26 -8.14 2.47
C ALA A 45 -19.27 -8.73 3.88
N CYS A 46 -19.74 -9.96 4.04
CA CYS A 46 -19.88 -10.60 5.35
C CYS A 46 -19.58 -12.11 5.28
N GLY A 47 -19.44 -12.74 6.44
CA GLY A 47 -19.33 -14.18 6.59
C GLY A 47 -20.59 -14.96 6.15
N PRO A 48 -20.51 -16.30 6.11
CA PRO A 48 -21.60 -17.17 5.65
C PRO A 48 -22.85 -17.14 6.55
N SER A 49 -22.73 -16.67 7.79
CA SER A 49 -23.81 -16.62 8.78
C SER A 49 -24.08 -15.19 9.30
N GLU A 50 -23.47 -14.18 8.66
CA GLU A 50 -23.51 -12.79 9.09
C GLU A 50 -24.43 -11.95 8.19
N TYR A 51 -24.94 -10.85 8.73
CA TYR A 51 -25.68 -9.85 7.97
C TYR A 51 -24.71 -8.82 7.36
N ALA A 52 -25.08 -8.29 6.20
CA ALA A 52 -24.43 -7.11 5.65
C ALA A 52 -25.27 -5.89 6.05
N SER A 53 -24.59 -4.83 6.50
CA SER A 53 -25.20 -3.63 7.05
C SER A 53 -25.08 -2.45 6.11
N GLU A 54 -26.05 -1.54 6.21
CA GLU A 54 -26.10 -0.30 5.45
C GLU A 54 -26.09 0.90 6.39
N GLU A 55 -25.45 1.98 5.98
CA GLU A 55 -25.45 3.27 6.67
C GLU A 55 -25.77 4.37 5.65
N ASN A 56 -26.69 5.28 6.00
CA ASN A 56 -27.10 6.40 5.14
C ASN A 56 -27.57 5.98 3.73
N GLY A 57 -28.19 4.80 3.59
CA GLY A 57 -28.69 4.29 2.31
C GLY A 57 -27.62 3.68 1.40
N HIS A 58 -26.42 3.40 1.94
CA HIS A 58 -25.34 2.73 1.23
C HIS A 58 -24.81 1.55 2.06
N GLY A 59 -24.49 0.44 1.41
CA GLY A 59 -23.82 -0.70 2.05
C GLY A 59 -22.46 -0.27 2.59
N ILE A 60 -22.17 -0.57 3.86
CA ILE A 60 -20.91 -0.20 4.52
C ILE A 60 -19.73 -0.79 3.74
N PHE A 61 -19.85 -2.06 3.31
CA PHE A 61 -18.83 -2.71 2.49
C PHE A 61 -18.61 -1.98 1.16
N THR A 62 -19.68 -1.64 0.43
CA THR A 62 -19.56 -0.89 -0.83
C THR A 62 -18.92 0.49 -0.62
N SER A 63 -19.29 1.22 0.44
CA SER A 63 -18.68 2.52 0.75
C SER A 63 -17.17 2.40 0.96
N LEU A 64 -16.73 1.46 1.80
CA LEU A 64 -15.30 1.22 2.06
C LEU A 64 -14.56 0.68 0.83
N LEU A 65 -15.21 -0.15 0.00
CA LEU A 65 -14.67 -0.62 -1.27
C LEU A 65 -14.40 0.56 -2.22
N VAL A 66 -15.32 1.52 -2.31
CA VAL A 66 -15.18 2.72 -3.14
C VAL A 66 -14.02 3.58 -2.63
N GLU A 67 -13.91 3.81 -1.32
CA GLU A 67 -12.79 4.54 -0.70
C GLU A 67 -11.44 3.87 -0.97
N ALA A 68 -11.38 2.54 -0.83
CA ALA A 68 -10.20 1.73 -1.14
C ALA A 68 -9.75 1.95 -2.60
N LEU A 69 -10.69 1.89 -3.54
CA LEU A 69 -10.44 2.13 -4.96
C LEU A 69 -9.97 3.56 -5.25
N TYR A 70 -10.53 4.57 -4.58
CA TYR A 70 -10.14 5.97 -4.77
C TYR A 70 -8.74 6.32 -4.26
N GLY A 71 -8.12 5.45 -3.47
CA GLY A 71 -6.74 5.62 -3.03
C GLY A 71 -6.48 5.13 -1.61
N GLY A 72 -7.50 4.82 -0.82
CA GLY A 72 -7.32 4.33 0.54
C GLY A 72 -6.49 3.05 0.63
N ALA A 73 -6.52 2.24 -0.43
CA ALA A 73 -5.81 0.96 -0.52
C ALA A 73 -4.69 0.93 -1.58
N MET A 74 -4.21 2.08 -2.06
CA MET A 74 -3.18 2.12 -3.09
C MET A 74 -1.77 1.93 -2.52
N ASN A 75 -0.89 1.31 -3.31
CA ASN A 75 0.56 1.31 -3.04
C ASN A 75 1.23 2.62 -3.54
N LEU A 76 2.56 2.76 -3.37
CA LEU A 76 3.27 3.97 -3.82
C LEU A 76 3.37 4.08 -5.36
N LEU A 77 3.00 3.03 -6.09
CA LEU A 77 2.89 3.06 -7.56
C LEU A 77 1.46 3.43 -8.01
N GLY A 78 0.56 3.74 -7.06
CA GLY A 78 -0.83 4.09 -7.30
C GLY A 78 -1.75 2.90 -7.57
N GLU A 79 -1.27 1.66 -7.45
CA GLU A 79 -2.02 0.45 -7.78
C GLU A 79 -2.89 0.00 -6.61
N VAL A 80 -4.13 -0.36 -6.91
CA VAL A 80 -5.10 -0.92 -5.96
C VAL A 80 -5.45 -2.34 -6.38
N SER A 81 -5.17 -3.30 -5.52
CA SER A 81 -5.40 -4.74 -5.76
C SER A 81 -6.59 -5.26 -4.95
N PRO A 82 -7.19 -6.41 -5.32
CA PRO A 82 -8.21 -7.05 -4.49
C PRO A 82 -7.74 -7.34 -3.05
N GLY A 83 -6.47 -7.72 -2.89
CA GLY A 83 -5.89 -7.99 -1.57
C GLY A 83 -5.77 -6.71 -0.73
N SER A 84 -5.29 -5.61 -1.32
CA SER A 84 -5.19 -4.34 -0.58
C SER A 84 -6.55 -3.74 -0.25
N ILE A 85 -7.55 -3.93 -1.12
CA ILE A 85 -8.96 -3.58 -0.84
C ILE A 85 -9.45 -4.35 0.39
N TYR A 86 -9.28 -5.67 0.41
CA TYR A 86 -9.69 -6.47 1.57
C TYR A 86 -9.03 -5.99 2.86
N SER A 87 -7.70 -5.83 2.85
CA SER A 87 -6.96 -5.33 4.01
C SER A 87 -7.40 -3.94 4.46
N TYR A 88 -7.76 -3.06 3.53
CA TYR A 88 -8.29 -1.74 3.85
C TYR A 88 -9.65 -1.83 4.52
N ILE A 89 -10.60 -2.55 3.92
CA ILE A 89 -11.97 -2.72 4.46
C ILE A 89 -11.91 -3.38 5.85
N ASP A 90 -11.15 -4.46 6.00
CA ASP A 90 -11.01 -5.18 7.27
C ASP A 90 -10.46 -4.28 8.39
N ARG A 91 -9.42 -3.49 8.09
CA ARG A 91 -8.87 -2.51 9.04
C ARG A 91 -9.85 -1.39 9.37
N SER A 92 -10.59 -0.89 8.38
CA SER A 92 -11.57 0.19 8.56
C SER A 92 -12.76 -0.25 9.43
N LEU A 93 -13.13 -1.53 9.37
CA LEU A 93 -14.16 -2.10 10.24
C LEU A 93 -13.65 -2.36 11.67
N GLY A 94 -12.34 -2.33 11.94
CA GLY A 94 -11.81 -2.28 13.30
C GLY A 94 -12.26 -3.44 14.20
N ALA A 95 -12.82 -3.15 15.39
CA ALA A 95 -13.37 -4.15 16.31
C ALA A 95 -14.89 -4.39 16.11
N TRP A 96 -15.43 -4.01 14.96
CA TRP A 96 -16.87 -4.14 14.69
C TRP A 96 -17.24 -5.61 14.51
N ASP A 97 -18.06 -6.13 15.43
CA ASP A 97 -18.37 -7.57 15.51
C ASP A 97 -19.59 -8.00 14.67
N GLU A 98 -20.27 -7.06 14.00
CA GLU A 98 -21.53 -7.34 13.29
C GLU A 98 -21.32 -7.81 11.84
N GLN A 99 -20.24 -7.38 11.18
CA GLN A 99 -19.93 -7.72 9.80
C GLN A 99 -18.43 -7.80 9.58
N ARG A 100 -17.94 -8.96 9.11
CA ARG A 100 -16.53 -9.13 8.71
C ARG A 100 -16.42 -9.48 7.22
N PRO A 101 -15.64 -8.73 6.44
CA PRO A 101 -15.49 -9.01 5.02
C PRO A 101 -14.77 -10.36 4.87
N LEU A 102 -15.08 -11.05 3.79
CA LEU A 102 -14.49 -12.34 3.50
C LEU A 102 -13.76 -12.29 2.15
N PHE A 103 -12.51 -12.74 2.16
CA PHE A 103 -11.66 -12.83 0.98
C PHE A 103 -11.35 -14.29 0.62
N LYS A 104 -11.74 -14.72 -0.59
CA LYS A 104 -11.35 -16.03 -1.14
C LYS A 104 -10.60 -15.83 -2.45
N ALA A 105 -9.44 -16.45 -2.60
CA ALA A 105 -8.68 -16.33 -3.84
C ALA A 105 -7.99 -17.64 -4.24
N ASN A 106 -8.09 -17.95 -5.53
CA ASN A 106 -7.27 -18.96 -6.21
C ASN A 106 -6.59 -18.29 -7.41
N ILE A 107 -5.54 -17.53 -7.12
CA ILE A 107 -4.78 -16.72 -8.09
C ILE A 107 -3.28 -16.91 -7.88
N SER A 108 -2.49 -16.75 -8.94
CA SER A 108 -1.02 -16.76 -8.88
C SER A 108 -0.40 -15.37 -8.79
N SER A 109 -1.19 -14.31 -9.01
CA SER A 109 -0.75 -12.91 -8.97
C SER A 109 -1.97 -12.00 -8.81
N PHE A 110 -1.81 -10.90 -8.09
CA PHE A 110 -2.83 -9.85 -8.07
C PHE A 110 -2.88 -9.08 -9.38
N VAL A 111 -4.07 -8.62 -9.74
CA VAL A 111 -4.30 -7.61 -10.77
C VAL A 111 -4.61 -6.27 -10.11
N SER A 112 -4.20 -5.18 -10.73
CA SER A 112 -4.63 -3.85 -10.32
C SER A 112 -6.08 -3.62 -10.79
N LEU A 113 -7.02 -3.46 -9.87
CA LEU A 113 -8.40 -3.08 -10.20
C LEU A 113 -8.51 -1.59 -10.56
N ARG A 114 -7.64 -0.77 -9.98
CA ARG A 114 -7.53 0.65 -10.26
C ARG A 114 -6.09 1.12 -10.16
N LYS A 115 -5.70 2.07 -11.01
CA LYS A 115 -4.42 2.75 -10.95
C LYS A 115 -4.67 4.25 -10.77
N ASN A 116 -4.36 4.75 -9.58
CA ASN A 116 -4.47 6.15 -9.21
C ASN A 116 -3.15 6.89 -9.51
N ALA A 117 -3.15 8.20 -9.36
CA ALA A 117 -1.92 8.99 -9.39
C ALA A 117 -1.03 8.56 -8.20
N PRO A 118 0.22 8.15 -8.44
CA PRO A 118 1.17 7.85 -7.38
C PRO A 118 1.36 9.04 -6.42
N PRO A 119 1.51 8.81 -5.11
CA PRO A 119 1.81 9.88 -4.15
C PRO A 119 3.22 10.48 -4.33
N ILE A 120 4.07 9.81 -5.12
CA ILE A 120 5.39 10.29 -5.53
C ILE A 120 5.63 9.97 -7.01
N PRO A 121 6.21 10.89 -7.80
CA PRO A 121 6.58 10.59 -9.17
C PRO A 121 7.52 9.38 -9.26
N ILE A 122 7.27 8.47 -10.20
CA ILE A 122 8.10 7.26 -10.38
C ILE A 122 9.56 7.62 -10.66
N ALA A 123 9.81 8.70 -11.41
CA ALA A 123 11.16 9.20 -11.67
C ALA A 123 11.88 9.60 -10.39
N GLU A 124 11.16 10.18 -9.42
CA GLU A 124 11.73 10.56 -8.13
C GLU A 124 11.94 9.34 -7.24
N LEU A 125 11.00 8.38 -7.23
CA LEU A 125 11.17 7.11 -6.51
C LEU A 125 12.40 6.33 -7.00
N ARG A 126 12.74 6.43 -8.30
CA ARG A 126 13.95 5.80 -8.87
C ARG A 126 15.25 6.38 -8.32
N GLN A 127 15.25 7.61 -7.80
CA GLN A 127 16.42 8.22 -7.15
C GLN A 127 16.80 7.50 -5.85
N ILE A 128 15.94 6.64 -5.28
CA ILE A 128 16.24 5.91 -4.05
C ILE A 128 17.51 5.05 -4.18
N THR A 129 17.78 4.49 -5.36
CA THR A 129 18.99 3.69 -5.64
C THR A 129 20.18 4.55 -6.06
N GLU A 130 19.95 5.81 -6.42
CA GLU A 130 21.01 6.78 -6.71
C GLU A 130 21.57 7.36 -5.41
N ILE A 131 20.69 7.59 -4.42
CA ILE A 131 21.06 8.13 -3.10
C ILE A 131 21.62 7.01 -2.19
N PHE A 132 20.94 5.87 -2.11
CA PHE A 132 21.40 4.74 -1.29
C PHE A 132 22.03 3.68 -2.19
N THR A 133 23.33 3.44 -2.04
CA THR A 133 24.06 2.45 -2.87
C THR A 133 23.68 1.02 -2.51
N SER A 134 23.35 0.76 -1.24
CA SER A 134 22.74 -0.46 -0.76
C SER A 134 21.53 -0.15 0.13
N GLN A 135 20.60 -1.10 0.20
CA GLN A 135 19.39 -0.97 1.00
C GLN A 135 19.63 -0.89 2.53
N TYR A 136 20.85 -1.21 2.98
CA TYR A 136 21.23 -1.20 4.39
C TYR A 136 22.15 -0.05 4.77
N ASP A 137 22.48 0.81 3.79
CA ASP A 137 23.41 1.91 4.02
C ASP A 137 22.73 3.03 4.81
N GLU A 138 23.54 3.70 5.63
CA GLU A 138 23.18 5.00 6.16
C GLU A 138 23.76 6.09 5.24
N TYR A 139 22.92 7.06 4.91
CA TYR A 139 23.30 8.21 4.10
C TYR A 139 23.66 9.36 5.03
N PRO A 140 24.94 9.77 5.10
CA PRO A 140 25.38 10.86 5.96
C PRO A 140 24.80 12.19 5.48
N LEU A 141 24.42 13.03 6.43
CA LEU A 141 23.90 14.36 6.23
C LEU A 141 24.79 15.36 6.95
N ASP A 142 24.80 16.57 6.44
CA ASP A 142 25.47 17.72 7.03
C ASP A 142 24.60 18.97 6.84
N PRO A 143 24.91 20.12 7.48
CA PRO A 143 24.06 21.30 7.43
C PRO A 143 23.94 21.93 6.04
N THR A 144 24.75 21.54 5.04
CA THR A 144 24.61 22.05 3.67
C THR A 144 23.40 21.46 2.93
N TYR A 145 22.79 20.39 3.47
CA TYR A 145 21.54 19.80 2.96
C TYR A 145 20.28 20.60 3.35
N GLU A 146 20.29 21.25 4.52
CA GLU A 146 19.13 21.99 5.01
C GLU A 146 19.18 23.45 4.53
N PRO A 147 18.17 23.92 3.77
CA PRO A 147 18.09 25.32 3.37
C PRO A 147 17.88 26.31 4.54
N ASP A 148 17.19 25.90 5.62
CA ASP A 148 17.06 26.73 6.83
C ASP A 148 18.28 26.60 7.75
N LYS A 149 19.15 27.61 7.73
CA LYS A 149 20.47 27.58 8.39
C LYS A 149 20.52 28.39 9.68
N HIS A 150 19.39 28.55 10.37
CA HIS A 150 19.35 29.33 11.61
C HIS A 150 20.29 28.76 12.69
N GLU A 151 20.31 27.44 12.84
CA GLU A 151 21.10 26.71 13.85
C GLU A 151 22.32 25.99 13.28
N ALA A 152 22.57 26.12 11.97
CA ALA A 152 23.68 25.47 11.28
C ALA A 152 25.03 26.13 11.62
N ASP A 153 26.04 25.30 11.89
CA ASP A 153 27.44 25.72 11.97
C ASP A 153 28.04 26.04 10.58
N VAL A 154 27.51 25.42 9.51
CA VAL A 154 27.86 25.68 8.12
C VAL A 154 26.76 26.49 7.41
N LYS A 155 27.12 27.63 6.80
CA LYS A 155 26.17 28.51 6.08
C LYS A 155 26.24 28.44 4.56
N ASP A 156 27.14 27.60 4.03
CA ASP A 156 27.37 27.47 2.59
C ASP A 156 26.16 26.89 1.88
N VAL A 157 25.79 27.47 0.74
CA VAL A 157 24.67 27.02 -0.09
C VAL A 157 25.16 25.98 -1.09
N ASN A 158 24.69 24.73 -0.93
CA ASN A 158 24.92 23.65 -1.88
C ASN A 158 23.59 23.22 -2.51
N LYS A 159 23.33 23.67 -3.74
CA LYS A 159 22.07 23.39 -4.44
C LYS A 159 21.85 21.91 -4.72
N GLU A 160 22.92 21.13 -4.86
CA GLU A 160 22.82 19.68 -5.08
C GLU A 160 22.35 18.99 -3.80
N HIS A 161 22.96 19.32 -2.66
CA HIS A 161 22.54 18.80 -1.36
C HIS A 161 21.11 19.22 -1.00
N GLU A 162 20.75 20.49 -1.20
CA GLU A 162 19.38 20.96 -0.98
C GLU A 162 18.35 20.21 -1.85
N ALA A 163 18.70 19.88 -3.10
CA ALA A 163 17.84 19.09 -3.98
C ALA A 163 17.69 17.63 -3.51
N ILE A 164 18.79 16.98 -3.13
CA ILE A 164 18.78 15.62 -2.55
C ILE A 164 17.94 15.62 -1.26
N PHE A 165 18.12 16.62 -0.40
CA PHE A 165 17.41 16.73 0.86
C PHE A 165 15.91 16.91 0.66
N ALA A 166 15.49 17.71 -0.33
CA ALA A 166 14.07 17.84 -0.69
C ALA A 166 13.46 16.48 -1.10
N THR A 167 14.18 15.66 -1.86
CA THR A 167 13.77 14.28 -2.18
C THR A 167 13.72 13.40 -0.92
N LEU A 168 14.75 13.43 -0.07
CA LEU A 168 14.76 12.68 1.19
C LEU A 168 13.59 13.07 2.11
N GLN A 169 13.25 14.35 2.21
CA GLN A 169 12.08 14.78 2.99
C GLN A 169 10.76 14.25 2.43
N ARG A 170 10.62 14.16 1.09
CA ARG A 170 9.47 13.50 0.47
C ARG A 170 9.45 11.99 0.78
N PHE A 171 10.61 11.34 0.77
CA PHE A 171 10.73 9.94 1.20
C PHE A 171 10.34 9.75 2.67
N VAL A 172 10.72 10.66 3.58
CA VAL A 172 10.29 10.61 4.99
C VAL A 172 8.77 10.73 5.11
N LYS A 173 8.13 11.65 4.38
CA LYS A 173 6.65 11.79 4.36
C LYS A 173 5.93 10.51 3.94
N LEU A 174 6.59 9.68 3.13
CA LEU A 174 6.07 8.39 2.64
C LEU A 174 6.61 7.19 3.41
N ASN A 175 7.28 7.44 4.56
CA ASN A 175 7.87 6.43 5.41
C ASN A 175 8.87 5.51 4.66
N LEU A 176 9.55 6.02 3.64
CA LEU A 176 10.61 5.32 2.91
C LEU A 176 11.98 5.51 3.59
N VAL A 177 12.21 6.67 4.18
CA VAL A 177 13.44 7.05 4.88
C VAL A 177 13.11 7.46 6.31
N ILE A 178 14.03 7.22 7.23
CA ILE A 178 13.97 7.69 8.62
C ILE A 178 15.34 8.24 9.04
N PRO A 179 15.39 9.35 9.81
CA PRO A 179 16.64 9.81 10.43
C PRO A 179 17.20 8.77 11.41
N VAL A 180 18.50 8.83 11.64
CA VAL A 180 19.24 8.00 12.60
C VAL A 180 19.67 8.89 13.76
N GLU A 181 19.43 8.42 14.99
CA GLU A 181 19.74 9.14 16.25
C GLU A 181 19.01 10.49 16.44
N GLU A 182 18.11 10.86 15.53
CA GLU A 182 17.33 12.09 15.57
C GLU A 182 15.87 11.85 15.23
N GLU A 183 14.98 12.71 15.71
CA GLU A 183 13.53 12.58 15.47
C GLU A 183 13.12 13.16 14.11
N HIS A 184 13.84 14.19 13.63
CA HIS A 184 13.50 14.91 12.42
C HIS A 184 14.71 15.04 11.48
N MET A 185 14.46 15.02 10.18
CA MET A 185 15.51 15.17 9.15
C MET A 185 16.28 16.49 9.28
N TYR A 186 15.63 17.55 9.73
CA TYR A 186 16.27 18.83 10.02
C TYR A 186 17.44 18.64 11.01
N TYR A 187 17.18 18.07 12.18
CA TYR A 187 18.22 17.83 13.19
C TYR A 187 19.26 16.82 12.70
N ALA A 188 18.86 15.83 11.89
CA ALA A 188 19.81 14.90 11.30
C ALA A 188 20.83 15.61 10.39
N ALA A 189 20.42 16.64 9.64
CA ALA A 189 21.32 17.46 8.85
C ALA A 189 22.16 18.41 9.73
N ILE A 190 21.51 19.20 10.60
CA ILE A 190 22.18 20.21 11.43
C ILE A 190 23.22 19.59 12.39
N HIS A 191 22.95 18.41 12.93
CA HIS A 191 23.86 17.72 13.87
C HIS A 191 24.82 16.74 13.19
N HIS A 192 25.00 16.81 11.86
CA HIS A 192 25.90 15.94 11.09
C HIS A 192 25.65 14.44 11.32
N LYS A 193 24.38 14.04 11.34
CA LYS A 193 23.93 12.65 11.52
C LYS A 193 23.69 11.99 10.17
N SER A 194 22.87 10.94 10.14
CA SER A 194 22.55 10.19 8.94
C SER A 194 21.05 9.92 8.84
N CYS A 195 20.63 9.41 7.69
CA CYS A 195 19.31 8.82 7.50
C CYS A 195 19.45 7.44 6.85
N LYS A 196 18.43 6.60 6.97
CA LYS A 196 18.43 5.26 6.41
C LYS A 196 17.07 4.86 5.87
N LEU A 197 17.05 3.84 5.02
CA LEU A 197 15.80 3.27 4.53
C LEU A 197 15.04 2.56 5.66
N THR A 198 13.72 2.74 5.69
CA THR A 198 12.82 1.90 6.47
C THR A 198 12.65 0.53 5.79
N ALA A 199 11.95 -0.42 6.42
CA ALA A 199 11.60 -1.69 5.77
C ALA A 199 10.81 -1.48 4.45
N GLN A 200 9.94 -0.47 4.40
CA GLN A 200 9.23 -0.10 3.17
C GLN A 200 10.18 0.53 2.15
N GLY A 201 11.09 1.40 2.59
CA GLY A 201 12.16 1.96 1.76
C GLY A 201 13.01 0.90 1.09
N GLN A 202 13.46 -0.09 1.87
CA GLN A 202 14.24 -1.23 1.39
C GLN A 202 13.49 -2.03 0.33
N HIS A 203 12.20 -2.27 0.54
CA HIS A 203 11.37 -2.95 -0.44
C HIS A 203 11.32 -2.20 -1.78
N TYR A 204 11.04 -0.89 -1.77
CA TYR A 204 11.00 -0.11 -3.00
C TYR A 204 12.37 0.07 -3.64
N TRP A 205 13.44 0.18 -2.85
CA TRP A 205 14.81 0.15 -3.33
C TRP A 205 15.09 -1.14 -4.13
N GLN A 206 14.67 -2.30 -3.61
CA GLN A 206 14.83 -3.56 -4.34
C GLN A 206 14.04 -3.59 -5.66
N LEU A 207 12.82 -3.06 -5.67
CA LEU A 207 12.00 -3.02 -6.88
C LEU A 207 12.61 -2.10 -7.95
N VAL A 208 13.14 -0.93 -7.54
CA VAL A 208 13.86 -0.01 -8.43
C VAL A 208 15.12 -0.69 -8.97
N ASN A 209 15.93 -1.30 -8.10
CA ASN A 209 17.19 -1.95 -8.47
C ASN A 209 16.98 -3.13 -9.43
N LYS A 210 15.86 -3.86 -9.30
CA LYS A 210 15.45 -4.92 -10.25
C LYS A 210 14.76 -4.40 -11.50
N ASN A 211 14.52 -3.10 -11.60
CA ASN A 211 13.75 -2.44 -12.65
C ASN A 211 12.33 -3.00 -12.83
N THR A 212 11.64 -3.25 -11.72
CA THR A 212 10.28 -3.82 -11.67
C THR A 212 9.21 -2.84 -11.20
N ILE A 213 9.42 -1.53 -11.39
CA ILE A 213 8.44 -0.47 -11.13
C ILE A 213 8.11 0.36 -12.37
#